data_AF-A0A2V5I1H3-F1
#
_entry.id   AF-A0A2V5I1H3-F1
#
_cell.length_a   1.000
_cell.length_b   1.000
_cell.length_c   1.000
_cell.angle_alpha   90.00
_cell.angle_beta   90.00
_cell.angle_gamma   90.00
#
_symmetry.space_group_name_H-M   'P 1'
#
loop_
_entity.id
_entity.type
_entity.pdbx_description
1 polymer ?
#
loop_
_entity_poly.entity_id
_entity_poly.type
_entity_poly.pdbx_seq_one_letter_code
_entity_poly.pdbx_strand_id
1 'polypeptide(L)'
;MPSTTTPRKPPPPPPPPPTTATATAPTTAPAPAPASSSPQATITTTPITLLWAHELRRESLELAARLAAAERTIAALTAQLQDVRAQVHRVSALQQAEVKEMDRRVQRAEDLVRGEVATGVGCLRRGRGRVLLLVLRLRGRVGVWIVVVVVVVEKVKVKVKEKGRGGMGGMESVVVRW
;
A
#
# COMPACT_ATOMS: atom_id res chain seq x y z
N MET A 1 -27.50 1.38 15.40
CA MET A 1 -27.46 0.33 16.44
C MET A 1 -27.32 -1.01 15.76
N PRO A 2 -26.52 -1.98 16.25
CA PRO A 2 -25.16 -1.91 16.78
C PRO A 2 -24.15 -2.60 15.83
N SER A 3 -22.87 -2.20 15.88
CA SER A 3 -21.76 -2.89 15.22
C SER A 3 -21.34 -4.10 16.06
N THR A 4 -21.50 -5.31 15.53
CA THR A 4 -21.04 -6.55 16.18
C THR A 4 -19.53 -6.68 16.02
N THR A 5 -18.79 -6.37 17.10
CA THR A 5 -17.36 -6.65 17.19
C THR A 5 -17.19 -8.07 17.72
N THR A 6 -16.77 -9.00 16.86
CA THR A 6 -16.35 -10.34 17.30
C THR A 6 -14.90 -10.26 17.81
N PRO A 7 -14.59 -10.73 19.03
CA PRO A 7 -13.21 -10.77 19.50
C PRO A 7 -12.46 -11.88 18.74
N ARG A 8 -11.54 -11.49 17.87
CA ARG A 8 -10.68 -12.43 17.14
C ARG A 8 -9.60 -12.94 18.10
N LYS A 9 -9.67 -14.22 18.45
CA LYS A 9 -8.64 -14.94 19.20
C LYS A 9 -7.27 -14.74 18.51
N PRO A 10 -6.20 -14.36 19.22
CA PRO A 10 -4.88 -14.24 18.61
C PRO A 10 -4.43 -15.59 18.04
N PRO A 11 -3.75 -15.61 16.89
CA PRO A 11 -3.22 -16.84 16.31
C PRO A 11 -2.24 -17.49 17.30
N PRO A 12 -2.24 -18.83 17.44
CA PRO A 12 -1.26 -19.51 18.29
C PRO A 12 0.16 -19.22 17.78
N PRO A 13 1.15 -19.12 18.69
CA PRO A 13 2.53 -18.89 18.30
C PRO A 13 3.04 -20.04 17.41
N PRO A 14 3.97 -19.75 16.48
CA PRO A 14 4.58 -20.78 15.65
C PRO A 14 5.30 -21.81 16.53
N PRO A 15 5.29 -23.11 16.15
CA PRO A 15 6.04 -24.12 16.87
C PRO A 15 7.54 -23.76 16.87
N PRO A 16 8.26 -24.03 17.98
CA PRO A 16 9.70 -23.79 18.03
C PRO A 16 10.40 -24.63 16.95
N PRO A 17 11.52 -24.13 16.37
CA PRO A 17 12.29 -24.91 15.42
C PRO A 17 12.75 -26.22 16.08
N PRO A 18 12.79 -27.35 15.33
CA PRO A 18 13.33 -28.58 15.87
C PRO A 18 14.77 -28.32 16.32
N THR A 19 15.02 -28.50 17.61
CA THR A 19 16.35 -28.41 18.18
C THR A 19 17.21 -29.44 17.46
N THR A 20 18.24 -29.00 16.76
CA THR A 20 19.30 -29.87 16.25
C THR A 20 20.02 -30.46 17.46
N ALA A 21 19.54 -31.61 17.93
CA ALA A 21 20.37 -32.50 18.71
C ALA A 21 21.59 -32.80 17.83
N THR A 22 22.74 -32.26 18.21
CA THR A 22 24.03 -32.60 17.63
C THR A 22 24.12 -34.11 17.68
N ALA A 23 24.12 -34.76 16.50
CA ALA A 23 24.37 -36.18 16.41
C ALA A 23 25.73 -36.43 17.07
N THR A 24 25.72 -37.08 18.22
CA THR A 24 26.92 -37.58 18.86
C THR A 24 27.65 -38.41 17.81
N ALA A 25 28.91 -38.07 17.55
CA ALA A 25 29.76 -38.82 16.63
C ALA A 25 29.64 -40.33 16.94
N PRO A 26 29.63 -41.21 15.93
CA PRO A 26 29.60 -42.63 16.20
C PRO A 26 30.83 -42.98 17.03
N THR A 27 30.61 -43.33 18.29
CA THR A 27 31.66 -43.87 19.16
C THR A 27 32.23 -45.09 18.44
N THR A 28 33.47 -44.98 17.99
CA THR A 28 34.24 -46.09 17.46
C THR A 28 34.22 -47.19 18.53
N ALA A 29 33.62 -48.33 18.20
CA ALA A 29 33.63 -49.49 19.08
C ALA A 29 35.08 -49.79 19.48
N PRO A 30 35.36 -50.09 20.77
CA PRO A 30 36.69 -50.52 21.17
C PRO A 30 37.11 -51.71 20.31
N ALA A 31 38.32 -51.63 19.73
CA ALA A 31 38.94 -52.80 19.10
C ALA A 31 38.84 -53.98 20.08
N PRO A 32 38.40 -55.17 19.64
CA PRO A 32 38.26 -56.29 20.54
C PRO A 32 39.62 -56.59 21.16
N ALA A 33 39.70 -56.50 22.49
CA ALA A 33 40.85 -56.95 23.25
C ALA A 33 41.13 -58.42 22.88
N PRO A 34 42.41 -58.86 22.82
CA PRO A 34 42.72 -60.24 22.54
C PRO A 34 42.08 -61.11 23.63
N ALA A 35 41.00 -61.80 23.28
CA ALA A 35 40.30 -62.70 24.17
C ALA A 35 41.23 -63.89 24.47
N SER A 36 41.81 -63.89 25.67
CA SER A 36 42.48 -65.04 26.22
C SER A 36 41.50 -66.22 26.28
N SER A 37 41.84 -67.28 25.53
CA SER A 37 41.33 -68.65 25.64
C SER A 37 39.84 -68.81 25.99
N SER A 38 38.97 -68.58 25.01
CA SER A 38 37.66 -69.25 24.96
C SER A 38 37.83 -70.56 24.19
N PRO A 39 37.17 -71.68 24.57
CA PRO A 39 37.19 -72.88 23.75
C PRO A 39 36.74 -72.50 22.35
N GLN A 40 37.54 -72.89 21.37
CA GLN A 40 37.27 -72.69 19.95
C GLN A 40 35.93 -73.38 19.67
N ALA A 41 34.84 -72.61 19.70
CA ALA A 41 33.54 -73.10 19.30
C ALA A 41 33.69 -73.47 17.84
N THR A 42 33.76 -74.77 17.56
CA THR A 42 33.64 -75.28 16.21
C THR A 42 32.27 -74.84 15.72
N ILE A 43 32.23 -73.73 14.98
CA ILE A 43 31.03 -73.25 14.32
C ILE A 43 30.76 -74.26 13.21
N THR A 44 29.94 -75.26 13.51
CA THR A 44 29.44 -76.19 12.51
C THR A 44 28.38 -75.45 11.70
N THR A 45 28.83 -74.66 10.72
CA THR A 45 27.95 -73.95 9.81
C THR A 45 27.22 -74.99 8.97
N THR A 46 25.93 -75.17 9.24
CA THR A 46 25.11 -76.10 8.47
C THR A 46 24.81 -75.49 7.09
N PRO A 47 24.61 -76.30 6.05
CA PRO A 47 24.28 -75.80 4.71
C PRO A 47 23.05 -74.88 4.70
N ILE A 48 22.09 -75.11 5.59
CA ILE A 48 20.92 -74.24 5.78
C ILE A 48 21.34 -72.86 6.32
N THR A 49 22.23 -72.79 7.32
CA THR A 49 22.73 -71.49 7.82
C THR A 49 23.53 -70.71 6.77
N LEU A 50 24.24 -71.40 5.86
CA LEU A 50 24.92 -70.74 4.73
C LEU A 50 23.93 -70.16 3.72
N LEU A 51 22.82 -70.86 3.44
CA LEU A 51 21.77 -70.37 2.55
C LEU A 51 21.12 -69.10 3.11
N TRP A 52 20.71 -69.11 4.38
CA TRP A 52 20.14 -67.93 5.04
C TRP A 52 21.12 -66.75 5.06
N ALA A 53 22.39 -66.99 5.37
CA ALA A 53 23.40 -65.93 5.35
C ALA A 53 23.60 -65.32 3.95
N HIS A 54 23.49 -66.13 2.90
CA HIS A 54 23.55 -65.66 1.53
C HIS A 54 22.32 -64.83 1.15
N GLU A 55 21.11 -65.28 1.47
CA GLU A 55 19.87 -64.53 1.20
C GLU A 55 19.82 -63.20 1.95
N LEU A 56 20.16 -63.20 3.24
CA LEU A 56 20.28 -61.98 4.04
C LEU A 56 21.28 -60.98 3.45
N ARG A 57 22.44 -61.46 2.95
CA ARG A 57 23.40 -60.60 2.25
C ARG A 57 22.81 -60.01 0.98
N ARG A 58 22.12 -60.81 0.17
CA ARG A 58 21.51 -60.34 -1.07
C ARG A 58 20.46 -59.26 -0.79
N GLU A 59 19.57 -59.50 0.16
CA GLU A 59 18.55 -58.53 0.57
C GLU A 59 19.17 -57.25 1.13
N SER A 60 20.21 -57.39 1.97
CA SER A 60 20.89 -56.22 2.54
C SER A 60 21.53 -55.32 1.47
N LEU A 61 22.12 -55.92 0.42
CA LEU A 61 22.71 -55.18 -0.69
C LEU A 61 21.63 -54.48 -1.54
N GLU A 62 20.50 -55.14 -1.77
CA GLU A 62 19.38 -54.54 -2.49
C GLU A 62 18.76 -53.37 -1.73
N LEU A 63 18.57 -53.50 -0.42
CA LEU A 63 18.09 -52.43 0.44
C LEU A 63 19.08 -51.27 0.49
N ALA A 64 20.38 -51.54 0.60
CA ALA A 64 21.41 -50.51 0.55
C ALA A 64 21.43 -49.77 -0.79
N ALA A 65 21.25 -50.48 -1.91
CA ALA A 65 21.17 -49.86 -3.23
C ALA A 65 19.93 -48.97 -3.37
N ARG A 66 18.77 -49.43 -2.90
CA ARG A 66 17.53 -48.64 -2.89
C ARG A 66 17.63 -47.41 -2.00
N LEU A 67 18.26 -47.54 -0.83
CA LEU A 67 18.51 -46.43 0.08
C LEU A 67 19.43 -45.39 -0.58
N ALA A 68 20.54 -45.83 -1.18
CA ALA A 68 21.44 -44.93 -1.89
C ALA A 68 20.77 -44.27 -3.12
N ALA A 69 19.83 -44.95 -3.79
CA ALA A 69 19.04 -44.34 -4.86
C ALA A 69 18.08 -43.28 -4.30
N ALA A 70 17.40 -43.56 -3.18
CA ALA A 70 16.53 -42.61 -2.50
C ALA A 70 17.29 -41.38 -1.97
N GLU A 71 18.49 -41.56 -1.42
CA GLU A 71 19.33 -40.44 -0.98
C GLU A 71 19.71 -39.52 -2.15
N ARG A 72 19.99 -40.08 -3.33
CA ARG A 72 20.26 -39.29 -4.54
C ARG A 72 19.02 -38.51 -5.00
N THR A 73 17.83 -39.11 -4.95
CA THR A 73 16.60 -38.39 -5.32
C THR A 73 16.29 -37.29 -4.31
N ILE A 74 16.48 -37.54 -3.01
CA ILE A 74 16.32 -36.52 -1.96
C ILE A 74 17.31 -35.37 -2.20
N ALA A 75 18.58 -35.66 -2.50
CA ALA A 75 19.58 -34.64 -2.79
C ALA A 75 19.21 -33.81 -4.03
N ALA A 76 18.75 -34.46 -5.10
CA ALA A 76 18.29 -33.80 -6.32
C ALA A 76 17.07 -32.89 -6.07
N LEU A 77 16.06 -33.40 -5.36
CA LEU A 77 14.86 -32.62 -4.99
C LEU A 77 15.21 -31.45 -4.08
N THR A 78 16.16 -31.64 -3.16
CA THR A 78 16.64 -30.56 -2.28
C THR A 78 17.32 -29.47 -3.10
N ALA A 79 18.17 -29.84 -4.08
CA ALA A 79 18.79 -28.87 -4.98
C ALA A 79 17.75 -28.10 -5.82
N GLN A 80 16.75 -28.80 -6.37
CA GLN A 80 15.64 -28.18 -7.11
C GLN A 80 14.85 -27.20 -6.24
N LEU A 81 14.57 -27.57 -4.98
CA LEU A 81 13.86 -26.70 -4.05
C LEU A 81 14.66 -25.41 -3.76
N GLN A 82 15.98 -25.50 -3.63
CA GLN A 82 16.82 -24.32 -3.44
C GLN A 82 16.84 -23.41 -4.67
N ASP A 83 16.84 -23.99 -5.87
CA ASP A 83 16.78 -23.21 -7.12
C ASP A 83 15.44 -22.48 -7.27
N VAL A 84 14.32 -23.16 -7.00
CA VAL A 84 12.99 -22.54 -6.99
C VAL A 84 12.91 -21.42 -5.94
N ARG A 85 13.47 -21.63 -4.74
CA ARG A 85 13.56 -20.57 -3.72
C ARG A 85 14.36 -19.37 -4.22
N ALA A 86 15.51 -19.60 -4.84
CA ALA A 86 16.31 -18.53 -5.42
C ALA A 86 15.55 -17.78 -6.53
N GLN A 87 14.82 -18.49 -7.38
CA GLN A 87 13.97 -17.90 -8.42
C GLN A 87 12.86 -17.03 -7.83
N VAL A 88 12.17 -17.50 -6.79
CA VAL A 88 11.14 -16.74 -6.08
C VAL A 88 11.72 -15.46 -5.47
N HIS A 89 12.91 -15.53 -4.86
CA HIS A 89 13.58 -14.33 -4.34
C HIS A 89 13.94 -13.33 -5.44
N ARG A 90 14.39 -13.79 -6.60
CA ARG A 90 14.65 -12.91 -7.75
C ARG A 90 13.37 -12.26 -8.28
N VAL A 91 12.30 -13.04 -8.47
CA VAL A 91 11.01 -12.53 -8.98
C VAL A 91 10.39 -11.54 -7.99
N SER A 92 10.39 -11.85 -6.69
CA SER A 92 9.88 -10.93 -5.68
C SER A 92 10.68 -9.62 -5.62
N ALA A 93 12.00 -9.67 -5.78
CA ALA A 93 12.83 -8.46 -5.86
C ALA A 93 12.48 -7.59 -7.08
N LEU A 94 12.28 -8.21 -8.25
CA LEU A 94 11.84 -7.51 -9.47
C LEU A 94 10.46 -6.88 -9.29
N GLN A 95 9.49 -7.65 -8.80
CA GLN A 95 8.14 -7.13 -8.52
C GLN A 95 8.17 -5.96 -7.54
N GLN A 96 8.99 -6.05 -6.48
CA GLN A 96 9.11 -4.97 -5.52
C GLN A 96 9.76 -3.72 -6.14
N ALA A 97 10.70 -3.88 -7.07
CA ALA A 97 11.30 -2.77 -7.80
C ALA A 97 10.27 -2.10 -8.74
N GLU A 98 9.46 -2.90 -9.45
CA GLU A 98 8.38 -2.41 -10.32
C GLU A 98 7.33 -1.64 -9.54
N VAL A 99 6.88 -2.18 -8.40
CA VAL A 99 5.92 -1.50 -7.51
C VAL A 99 6.50 -0.17 -7.01
N LYS A 100 7.76 -0.15 -6.57
CA LYS A 100 8.41 1.10 -6.15
C LYS A 100 8.50 2.13 -7.26
N GLU A 101 8.72 1.71 -8.51
CA GLU A 101 8.75 2.62 -9.65
C GLU A 101 7.34 3.12 -10.00
N MET A 102 6.33 2.27 -9.93
CA MET A 102 4.93 2.68 -10.08
C MET A 102 4.55 3.69 -9.00
N ASP A 103 4.88 3.44 -7.73
CA ASP A 103 4.62 4.36 -6.63
C ASP A 103 5.25 5.73 -6.87
N ARG A 104 6.50 5.78 -7.36
CA ARG A 104 7.16 7.04 -7.73
C ARG A 104 6.43 7.76 -8.85
N ARG A 105 5.96 7.03 -9.87
CA ARG A 105 5.20 7.62 -10.98
C ARG A 105 3.85 8.17 -10.51
N VAL A 106 3.17 7.44 -9.62
CA VAL A 106 1.92 7.89 -9.00
C VAL A 106 2.18 9.14 -8.15
N GLN A 107 3.21 9.15 -7.31
CA GLN A 107 3.55 10.31 -6.48
C GLN A 107 3.80 11.56 -7.33
N ARG A 108 4.56 11.42 -8.43
CA ARG A 108 4.79 12.54 -9.38
C ARG A 108 3.48 13.03 -10.00
N ALA A 109 2.57 12.12 -10.37
CA ALA A 109 1.28 12.50 -10.91
C ALA A 109 0.41 13.21 -9.86
N GLU A 110 0.41 12.74 -8.62
CA GLU A 110 -0.28 13.40 -7.51
C GLU A 110 0.26 14.81 -7.24
N ASP A 111 1.58 14.99 -7.28
CA ASP A 111 2.23 16.28 -7.07
C ASP A 111 1.85 17.29 -8.17
N LEU A 112 1.79 16.84 -9.43
CA LEU A 112 1.32 17.65 -10.56
C LEU A 112 -0.14 18.07 -10.37
N VAL A 113 -1.02 17.11 -10.05
CA VAL A 113 -2.45 17.39 -9.79
C VAL A 113 -2.60 18.34 -8.61
N ARG A 114 -1.83 18.16 -7.54
CA ARG A 114 -1.86 19.06 -6.38
C ARG A 114 -1.41 20.48 -6.75
N GLY A 115 -0.42 20.61 -7.62
CA GLY A 115 0.01 21.90 -8.17
C GLY A 115 -1.06 22.58 -9.04
N GLU A 116 -1.71 21.83 -9.92
CA GLU A 116 -2.83 22.32 -10.73
C GLU A 116 -4.04 22.73 -9.89
N VAL A 117 -4.39 21.94 -8.88
CA VAL A 117 -5.47 22.28 -7.94
C VAL A 117 -5.12 23.55 -7.17
N ALA A 118 -3.88 23.69 -6.66
CA ALA A 118 -3.44 24.88 -5.94
C ALA A 118 -3.49 26.15 -6.81
N THR A 119 -3.06 26.04 -8.08
CA THR A 119 -3.11 27.16 -9.03
C THR A 119 -4.55 27.50 -9.42
N GLY A 120 -5.40 26.52 -9.70
CA GLY A 120 -6.82 26.71 -9.99
C GLY A 120 -7.56 27.39 -8.84
N VAL A 121 -7.34 26.95 -7.60
CA VAL A 121 -7.89 27.57 -6.38
C VAL A 121 -7.37 29.01 -6.22
N GLY A 122 -6.09 29.25 -6.48
CA GLY A 122 -5.51 30.59 -6.47
C GLY A 122 -6.14 31.54 -7.49
N CYS A 123 -6.37 31.06 -8.72
CA CYS A 123 -7.04 31.80 -9.79
C CYS A 123 -8.50 32.12 -9.44
N LEU A 124 -9.25 31.15 -8.91
CA LEU A 124 -10.62 31.34 -8.42
C LEU A 124 -10.68 32.38 -7.30
N ARG A 125 -9.76 32.32 -6.33
CA ARG A 125 -9.68 33.28 -5.23
C ARG A 125 -9.37 34.70 -5.73
N ARG A 126 -8.45 34.85 -6.68
CA ARG A 126 -8.14 36.14 -7.34
C ARG A 126 -9.34 36.67 -8.13
N GLY A 127 -10.01 35.81 -8.91
CA GLY A 127 -11.21 36.18 -9.66
C GLY A 127 -12.34 36.66 -8.75
N ARG A 128 -12.60 35.92 -7.67
CA ARG A 128 -13.61 36.29 -6.67
C ARG A 128 -13.30 37.63 -5.99
N GLY A 129 -12.03 37.91 -5.69
CA GLY A 129 -11.60 39.22 -5.15
C GLY A 129 -11.84 40.38 -6.12
N ARG A 130 -11.57 40.19 -7.42
CA ARG A 130 -11.85 41.21 -8.45
C ARG A 130 -13.35 41.46 -8.62
N VAL A 131 -14.15 40.40 -8.61
CA VAL A 131 -15.61 40.51 -8.69
C VAL A 131 -16.15 41.27 -7.47
N LEU A 132 -15.70 40.94 -6.26
CA LEU A 132 -16.07 41.68 -5.04
C LEU A 132 -15.69 43.16 -5.11
N LEU A 133 -14.49 43.48 -5.60
CA LEU A 133 -14.06 44.87 -5.77
C LEU A 133 -14.93 45.64 -6.77
N LEU A 134 -15.30 45.00 -7.89
CA LEU A 134 -16.22 45.57 -8.87
C LEU A 134 -17.60 45.82 -8.26
N VAL A 135 -18.14 44.85 -7.52
CA VAL A 135 -19.42 44.97 -6.81
C VAL A 135 -19.39 46.14 -5.81
N LEU A 136 -18.32 46.29 -5.01
CA LEU A 136 -18.17 47.43 -4.10
C LEU A 136 -18.10 48.76 -4.85
N ARG A 137 -17.36 48.84 -5.96
CA ARG A 137 -17.28 50.07 -6.78
C ARG A 137 -18.63 50.43 -7.40
N LEU A 138 -19.36 49.46 -7.92
CA LEU A 138 -20.72 49.66 -8.44
C LEU A 138 -21.65 50.18 -7.35
N ARG A 139 -21.62 49.56 -6.17
CA ARG A 139 -22.45 49.99 -5.02
C ARG A 139 -22.10 51.40 -4.56
N GLY A 140 -20.82 51.77 -4.53
CA GLY A 140 -20.37 53.13 -4.23
C GLY A 140 -20.85 54.15 -5.26
N ARG A 141 -20.76 53.84 -6.56
CA ARG A 141 -21.30 54.72 -7.62
C ARG A 141 -22.81 54.87 -7.49
N VAL A 142 -23.55 53.77 -7.31
CA VAL A 142 -25.00 53.82 -7.15
C VAL A 142 -25.39 54.67 -5.94
N GLY A 143 -24.68 54.56 -4.82
CA GLY A 143 -24.86 55.44 -3.66
C GLY A 143 -24.65 56.91 -3.99
N VAL A 144 -23.60 57.25 -4.74
CA VAL A 144 -23.35 58.62 -5.21
C VAL A 144 -24.47 59.12 -6.12
N TRP A 145 -24.93 58.31 -7.07
CA TRP A 145 -26.04 58.66 -7.96
C TRP A 145 -27.35 58.89 -7.18
N ILE A 146 -27.63 58.07 -6.18
CA ILE A 146 -28.80 58.25 -5.30
C ILE A 146 -28.70 59.60 -4.57
N VAL A 147 -27.54 59.93 -3.99
CA VAL A 147 -27.33 61.22 -3.30
C VAL A 147 -27.50 62.39 -4.27
N VAL A 148 -26.94 62.31 -5.48
CA VAL A 148 -27.08 63.35 -6.51
C VAL A 148 -28.55 63.55 -6.89
N VAL A 149 -29.30 62.47 -7.11
CA VAL A 149 -30.74 62.54 -7.43
C VAL A 149 -31.51 63.18 -6.28
N VAL A 150 -31.25 62.80 -5.03
CA VAL A 150 -31.91 63.39 -3.85
C VAL A 150 -31.64 64.90 -3.76
N VAL A 151 -30.38 65.32 -3.95
CA VAL A 151 -30.00 66.74 -3.93
C VAL A 151 -30.66 67.53 -5.07
N VAL A 152 -30.75 66.95 -6.26
CA VAL A 152 -31.42 67.58 -7.41
C VAL A 152 -32.92 67.72 -7.14
N VAL A 153 -33.58 66.67 -6.62
CA VAL A 153 -35.00 66.72 -6.26
C VAL A 153 -35.27 67.75 -5.17
N GLU A 154 -34.42 67.84 -4.15
CA GLU A 154 -34.49 68.90 -3.13
C GLU A 154 -34.35 70.30 -3.75
N LYS A 155 -33.34 70.53 -4.60
CA LYS A 155 -33.15 71.81 -5.30
C LYS A 155 -34.35 72.19 -6.16
N VAL A 156 -34.92 71.24 -6.90
CA VAL A 156 -36.12 71.45 -7.72
C VAL A 156 -37.31 71.78 -6.83
N LYS A 157 -37.49 71.09 -5.71
CA LYS A 157 -38.58 71.35 -4.75
C LYS A 157 -38.45 72.73 -4.10
N VAL A 158 -37.24 73.17 -3.76
CA VAL A 158 -36.98 74.52 -3.25
C VAL A 158 -37.29 75.57 -4.32
N LYS A 159 -36.83 75.36 -5.56
CA LYS A 159 -37.11 76.25 -6.70
C LYS A 159 -38.62 76.36 -6.99
N VAL A 160 -39.36 75.26 -6.92
CA VAL A 160 -40.83 75.24 -7.10
C VAL A 160 -41.54 75.92 -5.92
N LYS A 161 -41.07 75.75 -4.68
CA LYS A 161 -41.62 76.42 -3.50
C LYS A 161 -41.34 77.93 -3.49
N GLU A 162 -40.23 78.35 -4.07
CA GLU A 162 -39.86 79.75 -4.26
C GLU A 162 -40.70 80.39 -5.37
N LYS A 163 -40.92 79.67 -6.49
CA LYS A 163 -41.81 80.09 -7.58
C LYS A 163 -43.31 80.05 -7.20
N GLY A 164 -43.69 79.20 -6.26
CA GLY A 164 -45.05 79.12 -5.69
C GLY A 164 -45.35 80.17 -4.62
N ARG A 165 -44.36 80.94 -4.15
CA ARG A 165 -44.56 82.03 -3.18
C ARG A 165 -44.57 83.44 -3.80
N GLY A 166 -44.37 83.54 -5.11
CA GLY A 166 -44.51 84.78 -5.87
C GLY A 166 -45.02 84.47 -7.27
N GLY A 167 -46.33 84.38 -7.45
CA GLY A 167 -46.91 84.03 -8.75
C GLY A 167 -48.42 83.85 -8.76
N MET A 168 -49.18 84.80 -8.20
CA MET A 168 -50.44 85.17 -8.85
C MET A 168 -50.06 85.98 -10.09
N GLY A 169 -50.35 85.46 -11.27
CA GLY A 169 -50.24 86.18 -12.54
C GLY A 169 -49.33 85.48 -13.55
N GLY A 170 -49.94 84.95 -14.62
CA GLY A 170 -49.23 84.57 -15.84
C GLY A 170 -49.37 83.09 -16.19
N MET A 171 -50.52 82.71 -16.72
CA MET A 171 -50.64 81.52 -17.57
C MET A 171 -49.79 81.75 -18.82
N GLU A 172 -48.70 81.00 -18.98
CA GLU A 172 -48.21 80.68 -20.32
C GLU A 172 -47.87 79.19 -20.40
N SER A 173 -48.64 78.54 -21.25
CA SER A 173 -48.57 77.14 -21.61
C SER A 173 -47.26 76.86 -22.37
N VAL A 174 -46.29 76.20 -21.73
CA VAL A 174 -45.18 75.59 -22.47
C VAL A 174 -45.67 74.24 -22.98
N VAL A 175 -46.17 74.26 -24.22
CA VAL A 175 -46.34 73.06 -25.05
C VAL A 175 -44.94 72.50 -25.31
N VAL A 176 -44.60 71.41 -24.63
CA VAL A 176 -43.48 70.55 -25.03
C VAL A 176 -44.01 69.63 -26.13
N ARG A 177 -43.59 69.90 -27.37
CA ARG A 177 -43.77 68.97 -28.49
C ARG A 177 -42.68 67.90 -28.39
N TRP A 178 -43.10 66.66 -28.58
CA TRP A 178 -42.31 65.42 -28.57
C TRP A 178 -41.14 65.45 -29.55
#